data_AF-A0A0C2BYW4-F1
#
_entry.id   AF-A0A0C2BYW4-F1
#
_cell.length_a   1.000
_cell.length_b   1.000
_cell.length_c   1.000
_cell.angle_alpha   90.00
_cell.angle_beta   90.00
_cell.angle_gamma   90.00
#
_symmetry.space_group_name_H-M   'P 1'
#
loop_
_entity.id
_entity.type
_entity.pdbx_description
1 polymer ?
#
loop_
_entity_poly.entity_id
_entity_poly.type
_entity_poly.pdbx_seq_one_letter_code
_entity_poly.pdbx_strand_id
1 'polypeptide(L)'
;MEGWPGPLYRYHVVVDSPRPESYREDIESAAHLHEGLWEVGRVFMRFVNCLLITEADKQKLWGDIAAAAESGRDFSSRWFSQTGPMAGKLEGTRTSEIVPVDLNAIICGNLLLMGDLYDAIGDIDGSKWCAQSADLMKQTIYQVLWNESAGCWFDYDIKTDTHLRMFSDTNFFPMYTKATHPG
;
A
#
# COMPACT_ATOMS: atom_id res chain seq x y z
N MET A 1 13.50 5.61 5.02
CA MET A 1 13.83 6.01 3.64
C MET A 1 14.47 7.37 3.74
N GLU A 2 15.78 7.44 3.48
CA GLU A 2 16.54 8.70 3.57
C GLU A 2 16.17 9.59 2.37
N GLY A 3 15.95 10.89 2.60
CA GLY A 3 15.76 11.88 1.51
C GLY A 3 14.32 12.29 1.20
N TRP A 4 13.31 11.75 1.88
CA TRP A 4 11.93 12.25 1.77
C TRP A 4 11.74 13.49 2.65
N PRO A 5 11.03 14.55 2.19
CA PRO A 5 10.81 15.76 2.99
C PRO A 5 10.05 15.49 4.30
N GLY A 6 9.07 14.60 4.23
CA GLY A 6 8.21 14.23 5.35
C GLY A 6 7.77 12.76 5.29
N PRO A 7 6.94 12.32 6.25
CA PRO A 7 6.44 10.96 6.28
C PRO A 7 5.35 10.73 5.22
N LEU A 8 5.33 9.50 4.67
CA LEU A 8 4.19 8.95 3.95
C LEU A 8 3.70 7.69 4.66
N TYR A 9 2.45 7.35 4.39
CA TYR A 9 1.70 6.30 5.06
C TYR A 9 1.40 5.15 4.11
N ARG A 10 1.19 3.96 4.68
CA ARG A 10 0.81 2.74 3.97
C ARG A 10 -0.22 1.97 4.79
N TYR A 11 -1.02 1.15 4.12
CA TYR A 11 -1.86 0.16 4.79
C TYR A 11 -0.97 -0.96 5.33
N HIS A 12 -1.12 -1.28 6.61
CA HIS A 12 -0.27 -2.26 7.26
C HIS A 12 -0.99 -2.87 8.47
N VAL A 13 -1.48 -4.09 8.27
CA VAL A 13 -2.19 -4.84 9.30
C VAL A 13 -1.27 -5.94 9.83
N VAL A 14 -1.16 -6.04 11.16
CA VAL A 14 -0.42 -7.11 11.84
C VAL A 14 -1.43 -8.06 12.47
N VAL A 15 -1.39 -9.32 12.05
CA VAL A 15 -2.30 -10.37 12.51
C VAL A 15 -1.54 -11.65 12.82
N ASP A 16 -2.09 -12.42 13.75
CA ASP A 16 -1.63 -13.77 14.08
C ASP A 16 -2.46 -14.86 13.37
N SER A 17 -3.57 -14.48 12.75
CA SER A 17 -4.60 -15.38 12.24
C SER A 17 -5.31 -14.81 11.00
N PRO A 18 -5.96 -15.68 10.20
CA PRO A 18 -6.78 -15.25 9.06
C PRO A 18 -7.95 -14.36 9.47
N ARG A 19 -8.48 -13.56 8.53
CA ARG A 19 -9.64 -12.72 8.79
C ARG A 19 -10.86 -13.57 9.19
N PRO A 20 -11.59 -13.22 10.27
CA PRO A 20 -12.71 -14.04 10.74
C PRO A 20 -13.85 -14.14 9.72
N GLU A 21 -14.09 -13.11 8.92
CA GLU A 21 -15.13 -13.04 7.91
C GLU A 21 -14.80 -13.74 6.59
N SER A 22 -13.54 -14.13 6.37
CA SER A 22 -13.05 -14.82 5.16
C SER A 22 -12.02 -15.90 5.50
N TYR A 23 -12.23 -16.57 6.64
CA TYR A 23 -11.24 -17.42 7.28
C TYR A 23 -10.75 -18.55 6.37
N ARG A 24 -11.69 -19.22 5.68
CA ARG A 24 -11.37 -20.35 4.81
C ARG A 24 -10.56 -19.92 3.61
N GLU A 25 -10.95 -18.82 2.96
CA GLU A 25 -10.32 -18.27 1.77
C GLU A 25 -8.89 -17.80 2.06
N ASP A 26 -8.67 -17.17 3.21
CA ASP A 26 -7.34 -16.72 3.66
C ASP A 26 -6.43 -17.90 4.04
N ILE A 27 -6.98 -18.99 4.60
CA ILE A 27 -6.24 -20.24 4.85
C ILE A 27 -5.84 -20.92 3.54
N GLU A 28 -6.78 -21.03 2.59
CA GLU A 28 -6.53 -21.63 1.28
C GLU A 28 -5.46 -20.85 0.52
N SER A 29 -5.56 -19.51 0.48
CA SER A 29 -4.56 -18.65 -0.15
C SER A 29 -3.15 -18.86 0.45
N ALA A 30 -3.06 -18.94 1.78
CA ALA A 30 -1.77 -19.17 2.44
C ALA A 30 -1.19 -20.58 2.19
N ALA A 31 -2.02 -21.57 1.84
CA ALA A 31 -1.54 -22.90 1.48
C ALA A 31 -0.77 -22.92 0.14
N HIS A 32 -0.97 -21.93 -0.72
CA HIS A 32 -0.39 -21.86 -2.07
C HIS A 32 0.82 -20.92 -2.20
N LEU A 33 1.33 -20.35 -1.09
CA LEU A 33 2.44 -19.37 -1.01
C LEU A 33 3.73 -19.72 -1.81
N HIS A 34 3.92 -20.99 -2.19
CA HIS A 34 5.11 -21.48 -2.89
C HIS A 34 4.81 -22.47 -4.03
N GLU A 35 3.60 -22.48 -4.59
CA GLU A 35 3.25 -23.47 -5.63
C GLU A 35 4.06 -23.37 -6.95
N GLY A 36 4.85 -22.31 -7.16
CA GLY A 36 5.60 -22.07 -8.40
C GLY A 36 7.13 -22.17 -8.34
N LEU A 37 7.74 -22.59 -7.22
CA LEU A 37 9.21 -22.64 -7.05
C LEU A 37 9.87 -23.93 -7.58
N TRP A 38 9.13 -24.92 -8.08
CA TRP A 38 9.63 -26.29 -8.25
C TRP A 38 9.37 -26.95 -9.61
N GLU A 39 9.09 -26.23 -10.70
CA GLU A 39 9.00 -26.84 -12.05
C GLU A 39 10.37 -27.30 -12.63
N VAL A 40 11.25 -27.87 -11.82
CA VAL A 40 12.42 -28.62 -12.27
C VAL A 40 12.35 -30.03 -11.71
N GLY A 41 11.83 -30.97 -12.51
CA GLY A 41 11.99 -32.41 -12.26
C GLY A 41 10.84 -33.10 -11.51
N ARG A 42 9.99 -33.75 -12.29
CA ARG A 42 8.80 -34.50 -11.90
C ARG A 42 9.09 -35.62 -10.87
N VAL A 43 8.15 -35.80 -9.91
CA VAL A 43 7.80 -37.03 -9.12
C VAL A 43 8.07 -37.05 -7.60
N PHE A 44 8.79 -36.11 -6.97
CA PHE A 44 9.03 -36.24 -5.51
C PHE A 44 9.03 -34.94 -4.68
N MET A 45 8.01 -34.07 -4.75
CA MET A 45 8.08 -32.81 -3.97
C MET A 45 6.77 -32.16 -3.46
N ARG A 46 5.68 -32.91 -3.26
CA ARG A 46 4.53 -32.34 -2.51
C ARG A 46 4.77 -32.25 -1.00
N PHE A 47 5.70 -33.06 -0.47
CA PHE A 47 6.04 -33.09 0.97
C PHE A 47 7.06 -32.01 1.41
N VAL A 48 7.85 -31.45 0.49
CA VAL A 48 8.92 -30.49 0.84
C VAL A 48 8.38 -29.05 0.89
N ASN A 49 7.31 -28.74 0.15
CA ASN A 49 6.76 -27.39 0.07
C ASN A 49 6.14 -26.90 1.41
N CYS A 50 5.49 -27.81 2.15
CA CYS A 50 4.94 -27.53 3.48
C CYS A 50 6.05 -27.27 4.53
N LEU A 51 7.30 -27.66 4.26
CA LEU A 51 8.43 -27.44 5.16
C LEU A 51 9.07 -26.05 5.03
N LEU A 52 8.73 -25.28 3.99
CA LEU A 52 9.34 -23.97 3.70
C LEU A 52 8.43 -22.78 4.01
N ILE A 53 7.11 -22.96 4.03
CA ILE A 53 6.17 -21.90 4.41
C ILE A 53 6.23 -21.74 5.93
N THR A 54 6.79 -20.63 6.39
CA THR A 54 6.82 -20.33 7.82
C THR A 54 5.49 -19.73 8.28
N GLU A 55 5.19 -19.83 9.58
CA GLU A 55 4.04 -19.09 10.15
C GLU A 55 4.18 -17.58 9.93
N ALA A 56 5.41 -17.06 9.89
CA ALA A 56 5.66 -15.65 9.59
C ALA A 56 5.27 -15.27 8.15
N ASP A 57 5.49 -16.16 7.17
CA ASP A 57 5.07 -15.93 5.78
C ASP A 57 3.54 -15.90 5.66
N LYS A 58 2.85 -16.80 6.38
CA LYS A 58 1.39 -16.82 6.43
C LYS A 58 0.84 -15.56 7.09
N GLN A 59 1.39 -15.17 8.24
CA GLN A 59 1.01 -13.96 8.95
C GLN A 59 1.22 -12.71 8.10
N LYS A 60 2.34 -12.65 7.37
CA LYS A 60 2.59 -11.56 6.42
C LYS A 60 1.51 -11.52 5.34
N LEU A 61 1.20 -12.65 4.70
CA LEU A 61 0.17 -12.71 3.65
C LEU A 61 -1.22 -12.33 4.20
N TRP A 62 -1.61 -12.85 5.37
CA TRP A 62 -2.88 -12.48 6.01
C TRP A 62 -2.94 -10.99 6.33
N GLY A 63 -1.84 -10.42 6.83
CA GLY A 63 -1.71 -8.98 7.04
C GLY A 63 -1.81 -8.17 5.75
N ASP A 64 -1.19 -8.64 4.66
CA ASP A 64 -1.25 -7.99 3.35
C ASP A 64 -2.66 -8.07 2.72
N ILE A 65 -3.35 -9.19 2.91
CA ILE A 65 -4.75 -9.38 2.51
C ILE A 65 -5.67 -8.46 3.32
N ALA A 66 -5.51 -8.41 4.64
CA ALA A 66 -6.29 -7.52 5.49
C ALA A 66 -6.02 -6.04 5.20
N ALA A 67 -4.77 -5.67 4.92
CA ALA A 67 -4.41 -4.33 4.48
C ALA A 67 -5.03 -3.97 3.11
N ALA A 68 -5.15 -4.95 2.19
CA ALA A 68 -5.87 -4.74 0.93
C ALA A 68 -7.36 -4.45 1.18
N ALA A 69 -7.98 -5.15 2.13
CA ALA A 69 -9.35 -4.86 2.56
C ALA A 69 -9.47 -3.48 3.24
N GLU A 70 -8.52 -3.09 4.10
CA GLU A 70 -8.45 -1.75 4.72
C GLU A 70 -8.34 -0.63 3.68
N SER A 71 -7.67 -0.91 2.54
CA SER A 71 -7.60 0.03 1.41
C SER A 71 -8.92 0.23 0.67
N GLY A 72 -9.93 -0.61 0.92
CA GLY A 72 -11.19 -0.66 0.18
C GLY A 72 -11.05 -1.28 -1.22
N ARG A 73 -9.96 -2.01 -1.50
CA ARG A 73 -9.69 -2.66 -2.79
C ARG A 73 -9.26 -4.12 -2.64
N ASP A 74 -10.09 -4.93 -1.98
CA ASP A 74 -9.94 -6.39 -1.95
C ASP A 74 -10.73 -7.07 -3.10
N PHE A 75 -10.12 -7.71 -4.08
CA PHE A 75 -8.70 -7.65 -4.44
C PHE A 75 -8.48 -6.91 -5.74
N SER A 76 -7.28 -6.36 -5.89
CA SER A 76 -6.84 -5.63 -7.07
C SER A 76 -5.42 -6.04 -7.42
N SER A 77 -5.14 -6.18 -8.72
CA SER A 77 -3.79 -6.43 -9.23
C SER A 77 -2.79 -5.34 -8.84
N ARG A 78 -3.27 -4.16 -8.42
CA ARG A 78 -2.50 -3.08 -7.78
C ARG A 78 -1.64 -3.57 -6.63
N TRP A 79 -2.15 -4.52 -5.84
CA TRP A 79 -1.48 -5.03 -4.63
C TRP A 79 -0.66 -6.29 -4.87
N PHE A 80 -0.79 -6.92 -6.05
CA PHE A 80 -0.13 -8.17 -6.35
C PHE A 80 1.30 -7.93 -6.83
N SER A 81 2.17 -8.91 -6.58
CA SER A 81 3.48 -8.93 -7.22
C SER A 81 3.33 -8.84 -8.73
N GLN A 82 4.21 -8.06 -9.36
CA GLN A 82 4.26 -7.93 -10.83
C GLN A 82 5.29 -8.89 -11.44
N THR A 83 6.12 -9.54 -10.62
CA THR A 83 7.20 -10.43 -11.06
C THR A 83 7.29 -11.69 -10.19
N GLY A 84 7.99 -12.70 -10.72
CA GLY A 84 8.19 -13.97 -10.02
C GLY A 84 7.00 -14.95 -10.10
N PRO A 85 7.09 -16.10 -9.40
CA PRO A 85 6.13 -17.20 -9.54
C PRO A 85 4.69 -16.88 -9.11
N MET A 86 4.53 -15.86 -8.26
CA MET A 86 3.25 -15.37 -7.72
C MET A 86 2.77 -14.09 -8.41
N ALA A 87 3.38 -13.71 -9.53
CA ALA A 87 2.97 -12.52 -10.27
C ALA A 87 1.50 -12.59 -10.68
N GLY A 88 0.74 -11.54 -10.36
CA GLY A 88 -0.69 -11.43 -10.69
C GLY A 88 -1.61 -12.37 -9.90
N LYS A 89 -1.11 -13.07 -8.87
CA LYS A 89 -1.90 -13.98 -8.04
C LYS A 89 -2.17 -13.39 -6.66
N LEU A 90 -3.24 -13.86 -6.02
CA LEU A 90 -3.67 -13.41 -4.70
C LEU A 90 -2.62 -13.68 -3.61
N GLU A 91 -1.93 -14.81 -3.70
CA GLU A 91 -0.85 -15.20 -2.79
C GLU A 91 0.39 -14.30 -2.95
N GLY A 92 0.46 -13.56 -4.06
CA GLY A 92 1.45 -12.52 -4.30
C GLY A 92 1.05 -11.15 -3.75
N THR A 93 -0.02 -11.04 -2.97
CA THR A 93 -0.44 -9.76 -2.35
C THR A 93 0.65 -9.26 -1.40
N ARG A 94 1.03 -8.00 -1.57
CA ARG A 94 2.13 -7.35 -0.85
C ARG A 94 1.81 -5.89 -0.50
N THR A 95 0.57 -5.63 -0.09
CA THR A 95 0.02 -4.30 0.20
C THR A 95 0.90 -3.48 1.16
N SER A 96 1.44 -4.12 2.20
CA SER A 96 2.32 -3.50 3.19
C SER A 96 3.65 -3.00 2.63
N GLU A 97 4.02 -3.38 1.42
CA GLU A 97 5.27 -2.98 0.77
C GLU A 97 5.09 -1.79 -0.16
N ILE A 98 3.86 -1.27 -0.27
CA ILE A 98 3.47 -0.23 -1.20
C ILE A 98 3.06 1.02 -0.42
N VAL A 99 3.57 2.19 -0.82
CA VAL A 99 3.08 3.49 -0.36
C VAL A 99 2.04 3.98 -1.36
N PRO A 100 0.74 3.97 -1.00
CA PRO A 100 -0.31 4.22 -1.97
C PRO A 100 -0.66 5.71 -2.05
N VAL A 101 -0.86 6.20 -3.27
CA VAL A 101 -1.09 7.62 -3.56
C VAL A 101 -2.40 8.14 -2.96
N ASP A 102 -3.46 7.33 -3.01
CA ASP A 102 -4.78 7.66 -2.49
C ASP A 102 -4.78 7.85 -0.99
N LEU A 103 -4.18 6.95 -0.21
CA LEU A 103 -4.08 7.09 1.25
C LEU A 103 -3.41 8.42 1.64
N ASN A 104 -2.26 8.71 1.04
CA ASN A 104 -1.49 9.91 1.36
C ASN A 104 -2.24 11.18 0.91
N ALA A 105 -2.91 11.15 -0.24
CA ALA A 105 -3.77 12.23 -0.68
C ALA A 105 -4.96 12.46 0.26
N ILE A 106 -5.61 11.39 0.77
CA ILE A 106 -6.70 11.47 1.74
C ILE A 106 -6.21 12.09 3.05
N ILE A 107 -5.07 11.65 3.58
CA ILE A 107 -4.50 12.20 4.82
C ILE A 107 -4.17 13.68 4.65
N CYS A 108 -3.61 14.07 3.49
CA CYS A 108 -3.36 15.49 3.19
C CYS A 108 -4.67 16.29 3.16
N GLY A 109 -5.71 15.77 2.52
CA GLY A 109 -7.03 16.40 2.50
C GLY A 109 -7.64 16.54 3.90
N ASN A 110 -7.47 15.52 4.75
CA ASN A 110 -7.91 15.55 6.15
C ASN A 110 -7.17 16.63 6.95
N LEU A 111 -5.86 16.82 6.74
CA LEU A 111 -5.11 17.89 7.39
C LEU A 111 -5.64 19.27 7.01
N LEU A 112 -5.99 19.48 5.74
CA LEU A 112 -6.61 20.74 5.30
C LEU A 112 -7.97 20.97 5.98
N LEU A 113 -8.83 19.95 5.99
CA LEU A 113 -10.13 20.01 6.65
C LEU A 113 -10.01 20.26 8.16
N MET A 114 -9.06 19.59 8.83
CA MET A 114 -8.77 19.84 10.24
C MET A 114 -8.31 21.27 10.48
N GLY A 115 -7.50 21.85 9.58
CA GLY A 115 -7.10 23.24 9.63
C GLY A 115 -8.30 24.21 9.64
N ASP A 116 -9.28 23.96 8.78
CA ASP A 116 -10.53 24.73 8.72
C ASP A 116 -11.36 24.56 10.01
N LEU A 117 -11.43 23.33 10.56
CA LEU A 117 -12.16 23.05 11.79
C LEU A 117 -11.51 23.72 13.01
N TYR A 118 -10.18 23.71 13.12
CA TYR A 118 -9.46 24.40 14.18
C TYR A 118 -9.63 25.91 14.10
N ASP A 119 -9.57 26.49 12.90
CA ASP A 119 -9.82 27.92 12.70
C ASP A 119 -11.25 28.30 13.13
N ALA A 120 -12.25 27.48 12.77
CA ALA A 120 -13.65 27.72 13.12
C ALA A 120 -13.94 27.75 14.63
N ILE A 121 -13.13 27.07 15.44
CA ILE A 121 -13.23 27.09 16.91
C ILE A 121 -12.27 28.08 17.58
N GLY A 122 -11.50 28.85 16.80
CA GLY A 122 -10.54 29.83 17.29
C GLY A 122 -9.20 29.24 17.76
N ASP A 123 -8.91 27.99 17.44
CA ASP A 123 -7.61 27.35 17.71
C ASP A 123 -6.63 27.63 16.57
N ILE A 124 -5.98 28.80 16.66
CA ILE A 124 -5.07 29.30 15.64
C ILE A 124 -3.79 28.43 15.55
N ASP A 125 -3.33 27.89 16.67
CA ASP A 125 -2.10 27.09 16.69
C ASP A 125 -2.35 25.71 16.06
N GLY A 126 -3.48 25.07 16.36
CA GLY A 126 -3.93 23.84 15.69
C GLY A 126 -4.10 24.04 14.19
N SER A 127 -4.74 25.14 13.77
CA SER A 127 -4.92 25.46 12.35
C SER A 127 -3.59 25.63 11.61
N LYS A 128 -2.64 26.39 12.19
CA LYS A 128 -1.29 26.57 11.63
C LYS A 128 -0.53 25.26 11.53
N TRP A 129 -0.59 24.41 12.55
CA TRP A 129 0.07 23.10 12.53
C TRP A 129 -0.48 22.22 11.40
N CYS A 130 -1.81 22.19 11.23
CA CYS A 130 -2.46 21.48 10.13
C CYS A 130 -2.02 21.99 8.77
N ALA A 131 -1.97 23.31 8.56
CA ALA A 131 -1.53 23.92 7.31
C ALA A 131 -0.07 23.54 6.98
N GLN A 132 0.84 23.69 7.94
CA GLN A 132 2.25 23.31 7.78
C GLN A 132 2.42 21.81 7.46
N SER A 133 1.67 20.96 8.16
CA SER A 133 1.70 19.52 7.94
C SER A 133 1.17 19.14 6.56
N ALA A 134 0.08 19.79 6.12
CA ALA A 134 -0.48 19.57 4.78
C ALA A 134 0.49 20.02 3.69
N ASP A 135 1.15 21.16 3.85
CA ASP A 135 2.12 21.65 2.87
C ASP A 135 3.37 20.75 2.77
N LEU A 136 3.89 20.27 3.91
CA LEU A 136 4.95 19.28 3.92
C LEU A 136 4.51 17.97 3.22
N MET A 137 3.26 17.55 3.44
CA MET A 137 2.73 16.35 2.81
C MET A 137 2.53 16.53 1.30
N LYS A 138 2.05 17.68 0.82
CA LYS A 138 1.98 18.00 -0.63
C LYS A 138 3.36 17.94 -1.28
N GLN A 139 4.38 18.51 -0.63
CA GLN A 139 5.76 18.45 -1.10
C GLN A 139 6.27 17.01 -1.17
N THR A 140 5.99 16.21 -0.14
CA THR A 140 6.41 14.80 -0.08
C THR A 140 5.68 13.95 -1.12
N ILE A 141 4.36 14.11 -1.27
CA ILE A 141 3.56 13.44 -2.31
C ILE A 141 4.09 13.79 -3.70
N TYR A 142 4.37 15.07 -3.95
CA TYR A 142 4.97 15.48 -5.22
C TYR A 142 6.35 14.87 -5.43
N GLN A 143 7.27 14.98 -4.47
CA GLN A 143 8.62 14.47 -4.66
C GLN A 143 8.69 12.93 -4.82
N VAL A 144 7.85 12.18 -4.10
CA VAL A 144 7.96 10.72 -4.02
C VAL A 144 6.99 10.00 -4.96
N LEU A 145 5.78 10.53 -5.16
CA LEU A 145 4.70 9.84 -5.86
C LEU A 145 4.40 10.42 -7.24
N TRP A 146 4.88 11.63 -7.55
CA TRP A 146 4.74 12.20 -8.90
C TRP A 146 5.80 11.65 -9.83
N ASN A 147 5.37 11.17 -10.99
CA ASN A 147 6.26 10.78 -12.06
C ASN A 147 6.25 11.82 -13.18
N GLU A 148 7.31 12.61 -13.27
CA GLU A 148 7.44 13.68 -14.27
C GLU A 148 7.31 13.19 -15.71
N SER A 149 7.93 12.05 -16.04
CA SER A 149 7.92 11.52 -17.40
C SER A 149 6.53 11.08 -17.87
N ALA A 150 5.68 10.65 -16.94
CA ALA A 150 4.33 10.20 -17.19
C ALA A 150 3.28 11.28 -16.94
N GLY A 151 3.64 12.38 -16.27
CA GLY A 151 2.71 13.44 -15.87
C GLY A 151 1.57 12.94 -14.98
N CYS A 152 1.88 12.00 -14.08
CA CYS A 152 0.87 11.31 -13.27
C CYS A 152 1.44 10.90 -11.91
N TRP A 153 0.58 10.80 -10.88
CA TRP A 153 0.98 10.22 -9.60
C TRP A 153 0.83 8.70 -9.61
N PHE A 154 1.78 7.99 -9.02
CA PHE A 154 1.76 6.54 -8.87
C PHE A 154 2.06 6.13 -7.44
N ASP A 155 1.64 4.91 -7.10
CA ASP A 155 2.10 4.29 -5.86
C ASP A 155 3.62 4.03 -5.91
N TYR A 156 4.24 3.95 -4.75
CA TYR A 156 5.67 3.71 -4.61
C TYR A 156 5.95 2.34 -4.00
N ASP A 157 6.80 1.55 -4.64
CA ASP A 157 7.24 0.25 -4.13
C ASP A 157 8.48 0.43 -3.24
N ILE A 158 8.32 0.17 -1.95
CA ILE A 158 9.39 0.35 -0.95
C ILE A 158 10.52 -0.68 -1.15
N LYS A 159 10.23 -1.85 -1.71
CA LYS A 159 11.22 -2.92 -1.89
C LYS A 159 12.11 -2.69 -3.09
N THR A 160 11.55 -2.16 -4.17
CA THR A 160 12.28 -1.91 -5.41
C THR A 160 12.74 -0.46 -5.55
N ASP A 161 12.27 0.44 -4.68
CA ASP A 161 12.56 1.87 -4.71
C ASP A 161 12.14 2.52 -6.05
N THR A 162 10.95 2.16 -6.52
CA THR A 162 10.43 2.60 -7.83
C THR A 162 8.93 2.83 -7.81
N HIS A 163 8.45 3.71 -8.69
CA HIS A 163 7.03 3.85 -8.98
C HIS A 163 6.39 2.57 -9.54
N LEU A 164 5.26 2.16 -8.98
CA LEU A 164 4.35 1.19 -9.59
C LEU A 164 3.52 1.89 -10.66
N ARG A 165 4.01 1.83 -11.91
CA ARG A 165 3.41 2.52 -13.08
C ARG A 165 2.12 1.85 -13.60
N MET A 166 1.21 1.51 -12.70
CA MET A 166 -0.15 1.06 -13.00
C MET A 166 -1.07 2.27 -13.01
N PHE A 167 -1.86 2.41 -14.07
CA PHE A 167 -2.89 3.45 -14.14
C PHE A 167 -4.19 2.95 -13.49
N SER A 168 -4.68 3.70 -12.53
CA SER A 168 -5.94 3.50 -11.82
C SER A 168 -6.59 4.84 -11.49
N ASP A 169 -7.87 4.79 -11.13
CA ASP A 169 -8.63 5.94 -10.64
C ASP A 169 -7.98 6.62 -9.43
N THR A 170 -7.21 5.88 -8.64
CA THR A 170 -6.47 6.40 -7.48
C THR A 170 -5.40 7.42 -7.82
N ASN A 171 -4.85 7.40 -9.05
CA ASN A 171 -3.85 8.38 -9.48
C ASN A 171 -4.38 9.81 -9.44
N PHE A 172 -5.70 10.01 -9.51
CA PHE A 172 -6.32 11.34 -9.50
C PHE A 172 -6.70 11.83 -8.09
N PHE A 173 -6.49 11.03 -7.04
CA PHE A 173 -6.83 11.42 -5.67
C PHE A 173 -6.12 12.72 -5.22
N PRO A 174 -4.84 12.97 -5.55
CA PRO A 174 -4.20 14.23 -5.22
C PRO A 174 -4.96 15.47 -5.76
N MET A 175 -5.60 15.37 -6.93
CA MET A 175 -6.44 16.44 -7.46
C MET A 175 -7.73 16.60 -6.63
N TYR A 176 -8.41 15.49 -6.33
CA TYR A 176 -9.65 15.49 -5.57
C TYR A 176 -9.48 16.06 -4.15
N THR A 177 -8.38 15.71 -3.48
CA THR A 177 -8.13 16.12 -2.09
C THR A 177 -7.34 17.42 -1.95
N LYS A 178 -7.03 18.10 -3.06
CA LYS A 178 -6.18 19.30 -3.10
C LYS A 178 -4.75 19.05 -2.57
N ALA A 179 -4.27 17.82 -2.70
CA ALA A 179 -2.90 17.43 -2.36
C ALA A 179 -1.90 17.65 -3.53
N THR A 180 -2.25 18.50 -4.49
CA THR A 180 -1.37 18.88 -5.60
C THR A 180 -0.32 19.91 -5.17
N HIS A 181 0.89 19.81 -5.72
CA HIS A 181 1.93 20.84 -5.57
C HIS A 181 2.01 21.68 -6.86
N PRO A 182 2.14 23.03 -6.77
CA PRO A 182 2.10 23.92 -7.94
C PRO A 182 3.29 23.84 -8.91
N GLY A 183 4.30 23.00 -8.62
CA GLY A 183 5.56 22.93 -9.37
C GLY A 183 6.60 23.90 -8.82
#